data_AF-A0A1M5Y3I9-F1
#
_entry.id   AF-A0A1M5Y3I9-F1
#
_cell.length_a   1.000
_cell.length_b   1.000
_cell.length_c   1.000
_cell.angle_alpha   90.00
_cell.angle_beta   90.00
_cell.angle_gamma   90.00
#
_symmetry.space_group_name_H-M   'P 1'
#
loop_
_entity.id
_entity.type
_entity.pdbx_description
1 polymer ?
#
loop_
_entity_poly.entity_id
_entity_poly.type
_entity_poly.pdbx_seq_one_letter_code
_entity_poly.pdbx_strand_id
1 'polypeptide(L)' 'MSNARADRYRRLARAEQDKAKADLLHKLADECDRGLLCTAEWLSARPSLENEQPPKAGNARHSGRGPYQYLR' A
#
# COMPACT_ATOMS: atom_id res chain seq x y z
N MET A 1 0.71 5.81 -21.71
CA MET A 1 1.94 5.39 -21.01
C MET A 1 2.07 3.89 -21.17
N SER A 2 3.15 3.39 -21.78
CA SER A 2 3.37 1.95 -21.94
C SER A 2 3.82 1.39 -20.59
N ASN A 3 3.06 0.46 -20.00
CA ASN A 3 3.50 -0.21 -18.76
C ASN A 3 4.34 -1.44 -19.13
N ALA A 4 5.68 -1.30 -19.04
CA ALA A 4 6.61 -2.39 -19.36
C ALA A 4 6.32 -3.70 -18.62
N ARG A 5 5.72 -3.63 -17.42
CA ARG A 5 5.32 -4.80 -16.64
C ARG A 5 4.09 -5.49 -17.22
N ALA A 6 3.10 -4.72 -17.68
CA ALA A 6 1.96 -5.29 -18.40
C ALA A 6 2.40 -5.99 -19.68
N ASP A 7 3.34 -5.40 -20.43
CA ASP A 7 3.89 -6.01 -21.65
C ASP A 7 4.63 -7.32 -21.35
N ARG A 8 5.37 -7.39 -20.24
CA ARG A 8 6.01 -8.63 -19.78
C ARG A 8 4.99 -9.71 -19.48
N TYR A 9 3.92 -9.39 -18.74
CA TYR A 9 2.89 -10.38 -18.41
C TYR A 9 2.14 -10.88 -19.64
N ARG A 10 1.87 -10.02 -20.63
CA ARG A 10 1.28 -10.43 -21.91
C ARG A 10 2.17 -11.40 -22.69
N ARG A 11 3.49 -11.16 -22.72
CA ARG A 11 4.44 -12.07 -23.37
C ARG A 11 4.49 -13.42 -22.67
N LEU A 12 4.48 -13.44 -21.34
CA LEU A 12 4.41 -14.68 -20.56
C LEU A 12 3.10 -15.44 -20.81
N ALA A 13 1.97 -14.74 -20.84
CA ALA A 13 0.67 -15.38 -21.08
C ALA A 13 0.61 -16.11 -22.44
N ARG A 14 1.22 -15.52 -23.48
CA ARG A 14 1.32 -16.14 -24.81
C ARG A 14 2.22 -17.37 -24.86
N ALA A 15 3.23 -17.45 -23.99
CA ALA A 15 4.16 -18.56 -23.94
C ALA A 15 3.70 -19.69 -23.01
N GLU A 16 2.72 -19.41 -22.14
CA GLU A 16 2.22 -20.35 -21.14
C GLU A 16 1.21 -21.33 -21.76
N GLN A 17 1.39 -22.62 -21.47
CA GLN A 17 0.53 -23.70 -22.00
C GLN A 17 -0.66 -23.96 -21.07
N ASP A 18 -0.48 -23.71 -19.77
CA ASP A 18 -1.55 -23.83 -18.79
C ASP A 18 -2.52 -22.65 -18.93
N LYS A 19 -3.76 -22.96 -19.32
CA LYS A 19 -4.80 -21.95 -19.51
C LYS A 19 -5.07 -21.11 -18.26
N ALA A 20 -5.11 -21.73 -17.08
CA ALA A 20 -5.40 -21.01 -15.84
C ALA A 20 -4.27 -20.03 -15.50
N LYS A 21 -3.01 -20.42 -15.75
CA LYS A 21 -1.87 -19.51 -15.59
C LYS A 21 -1.86 -18.40 -16.64
N ALA A 22 -2.17 -18.70 -17.89
CA ALA A 22 -2.29 -17.69 -18.94
C ALA A 22 -3.38 -16.65 -18.61
N ASP A 23 -4.54 -17.10 -18.14
CA ASP A 23 -5.65 -16.23 -17.71
C ASP A 23 -5.25 -15.36 -16.51
N LEU A 24 -4.51 -15.91 -15.55
CA LEU A 24 -3.96 -15.14 -14.43
C LEU A 24 -2.99 -14.06 -14.92
N LEU A 25 -2.08 -14.39 -15.84
CA LEU A 25 -1.11 -13.44 -16.40
C LEU A 25 -1.80 -12.31 -17.16
N HIS A 26 -2.89 -12.60 -17.88
CA HIS A 26 -3.72 -11.58 -18.52
C HIS A 26 -4.34 -10.61 -17.49
N LYS A 27 -4.95 -11.12 -16.42
CA LYS A 27 -5.49 -10.28 -15.34
C LYS A 27 -4.42 -9.40 -14.71
N LEU A 28 -3.24 -9.95 -14.44
CA LEU A 28 -2.11 -9.16 -13.91
C LEU A 28 -1.67 -8.05 -14.87
N ALA A 29 -1.68 -8.30 -16.18
CA ALA A 29 -1.36 -7.27 -17.16
C ALA A 29 -2.39 -6.12 -17.15
N ASP A 30 -3.69 -6.45 -17.07
CA ASP A 30 -4.77 -5.47 -17.03
C ASP A 30 -4.71 -4.60 -15.77
N GLU A 31 -4.44 -5.21 -14.61
CA GLU A 31 -4.26 -4.49 -13.35
C GLU A 31 -2.99 -3.60 -13.36
N CYS A 32 -1.93 -4.01 -14.06
CA CYS A 32 -0.75 -3.17 -14.27
C CYS A 32 -1.07 -1.94 -15.13
N ASP A 33 -1.78 -2.13 -16.24
CA ASP A 33 -2.17 -1.04 -17.15
C ASP A 33 -3.08 -0.02 -16.48
N ARG A 34 -3.95 -0.47 -15.57
CA ARG A 34 -4.79 0.39 -14.73
C ARG A 34 -4.02 1.10 -13.60
N GLY A 35 -2.77 0.71 -13.36
CA GLY A 35 -1.96 1.23 -12.24
C GLY A 35 -2.42 0.73 -10.86
N LEU A 36 -3.20 -0.34 -10.79
CA LEU A 36 -3.81 -0.85 -9.55
C LEU A 36 -2.91 -1.84 -8.79
N LEU A 37 -1.98 -2.51 -9.50
CA LEU A 37 -1.03 -3.39 -8.87
C LEU A 37 0.01 -2.58 -8.08
N CYS A 38 -0.24 -2.44 -6.79
CA CYS A 38 0.64 -1.84 -5.80
C CYS A 38 2.05 -2.45 -5.89
N THR A 39 3.03 -1.65 -6.32
CA THR A 39 4.43 -2.07 -6.41
C THR A 39 5.22 -1.56 -5.22
N ALA A 40 6.33 -2.23 -4.91
CA ALA A 40 7.31 -1.71 -3.97
C ALA A 40 7.80 -0.30 -4.38
N GLU A 41 7.90 -0.02 -5.68
CA GLU A 41 8.18 1.33 -6.20
C GLU A 41 7.12 2.37 -5.80
N TRP A 42 5.83 2.00 -5.72
CA TRP A 42 4.80 2.92 -5.21
C TRP A 42 4.98 3.22 -3.73
N LEU A 43 5.38 2.23 -2.91
CA LEU A 43 5.70 2.45 -1.51
C LEU A 43 6.95 3.33 -1.33
N SER A 44 7.97 3.15 -2.16
CA SER A 44 9.18 3.98 -2.15
C SER A 44 8.97 5.38 -2.75
N ALA A 45 7.98 5.54 -3.63
CA ALA A 45 7.60 6.83 -4.20
C ALA A 45 6.53 7.58 -3.37
N ARG A 46 5.99 6.96 -2.30
CA ARG A 46 5.20 7.74 -1.33
C ARG A 46 6.16 8.74 -0.68
N PRO A 47 5.83 10.04 -0.70
CA PRO A 47 6.56 10.98 0.13
C PRO A 47 6.49 10.44 1.56
N SER A 48 7.66 10.22 2.13
CA SER A 48 7.85 9.95 3.53
C SER A 48 6.94 10.92 4.31
N LEU A 49 5.98 10.39 5.07
CA LEU A 49 5.18 11.16 6.03
C LEU A 49 6.06 11.59 7.24
N GLU A 50 7.34 11.95 7.00
CA GLU A 50 8.26 12.50 8.00
C GLU A 50 7.83 13.88 8.51
N ASN A 51 6.76 14.48 7.94
CA ASN A 51 6.21 15.75 8.41
C ASN A 51 4.97 15.62 9.30
N GLU A 52 4.51 14.41 9.64
CA GLU A 52 3.61 14.25 10.79
C GLU A 52 4.46 14.32 12.06
N GLN A 53 5.03 15.50 12.35
CA GLN A 53 5.40 15.80 13.73
C GLN A 53 4.14 15.57 14.56
N PRO A 54 4.16 14.69 15.57
CA PRO A 54 3.04 14.60 16.49
C PRO A 54 2.77 16.03 16.99
N PRO A 55 1.50 16.50 17.00
CA PRO A 55 1.21 17.85 17.43
C PRO A 55 1.89 18.06 18.78
N LYS A 56 2.79 19.04 18.86
CA LYS A 56 3.52 19.33 20.09
C LYS A 56 2.48 19.43 21.19
N ALA A 57 2.51 18.50 22.13
CA ALA A 57 1.63 18.50 23.28
C ALA A 57 1.79 19.87 23.95
N GLY A 58 0.82 20.75 23.72
CA GLY A 58 0.75 22.02 24.41
C GLY A 58 0.75 21.69 25.90
N ASN A 59 1.56 22.43 26.66
CA ASN A 59 1.71 22.32 28.10
C ASN A 59 0.34 22.37 28.82
N ALA A 60 -0.34 21.23 28.92
CA ALA A 60 -1.50 21.05 29.77
C ALA A 60 -0.96 20.68 31.15
N ARG A 61 -0.85 21.69 32.00
CA ARG A 61 -0.56 21.54 33.42
C ARG A 61 -1.42 20.42 33.98
N HIS A 62 -0.75 19.39 34.47
CA HIS A 62 -1.33 18.22 35.13
C HIS A 62 -1.94 18.66 36.46
N SER A 63 -3.16 19.19 36.46
CA SER A 63 -3.98 19.27 37.67
C SER A 63 -4.59 17.90 37.90
N GLY A 64 -3.96 17.13 38.79
CA GLY A 64 -4.35 15.77 39.12
C GLY A 64 -5.78 15.66 39.64
N ARG A 65 -6.49 14.65 39.14
CA ARG A 65 -7.52 13.87 39.85
C ARG A 65 -7.74 12.59 39.02
N GLY A 66 -7.05 11.53 39.41
CA GLY A 66 -7.24 10.19 38.82
C GLY A 66 -8.57 9.57 39.30
N PRO A 67 -9.29 8.81 38.45
CA PRO A 67 -10.61 8.27 38.76
C PRO A 67 -10.54 6.83 39.31
N TYR A 68 -9.73 6.59 40.34
CA TYR A 68 -9.71 5.27 41.00
C TYR A 68 -9.56 5.43 42.51
N GLN A 69 -10.66 5.77 43.17
CA GLN A 69 -10.93 5.30 44.52
C GLN A 69 -12.44 5.09 44.64
N TYR A 70 -12.85 3.85 44.90
CA TYR A 70 -13.96 3.42 45.77
C TYR A 70 -14.33 1.97 45.44
N LEU A 71 -13.59 1.04 46.06
CA LEU A 71 -14.10 -0.28 46.43
C LEU A 71 -13.41 -0.68 47.74
N ARG A 72 -14.03 -0.35 48.87
CA ARG A 72 -13.81 -1.00 50.17
C ARG A 72 -15.16 -1.12 50.86
#